data_AF-A0A3B9ZZV0-F1
#
_entry.id   AF-A0A3B9ZZV0-F1
#
_cell.length_a   1.000
_cell.length_b   1.000
_cell.length_c   1.000
_cell.angle_alpha   90.00
_cell.angle_beta   90.00
_cell.angle_gamma   90.00
#
_symmetry.space_group_name_H-M   'P 1'
#
loop_
_entity.id
_entity.type
_entity.pdbx_description
1 polymer ?
#
loop_
_entity_poly.entity_id
_entity_poly.type
_entity_poly.pdbx_seq_one_letter_code
_entity_poly.pdbx_strand_id
1 'polypeptide(L)'
;MGKKKRIFSVEFKKQVVREVETGVCGLAEAARRYELAPSLIQVWRDKARDGALIDRPSTREKALEKENRALKEQIGELYMQVGVLKKTAGYARRLRSANSSVITGLNWEQSRKDAK
;
A
#
# COMPACT_ATOMS: atom_id res chain seq x y z
N MET A 1 8.75 8.17 34.16
CA MET A 1 8.43 9.24 33.19
C MET A 1 9.41 9.15 32.02
N GLY A 2 8.99 8.61 30.86
CA GLY A 2 9.87 8.45 29.70
C GLY A 2 10.23 9.81 29.09
N LYS A 3 11.52 10.08 28.84
CA LYS A 3 11.97 11.32 28.18
C LYS A 3 11.40 11.37 26.76
N LYS A 4 10.62 12.41 26.42
CA LYS A 4 10.17 12.65 25.03
C LYS A 4 11.39 12.80 24.14
N LYS A 5 11.57 11.90 23.17
CA LYS A 5 12.65 12.00 22.18
C LYS A 5 12.36 13.18 21.26
N ARG A 6 13.32 14.10 21.12
CA ARG A 6 13.29 15.16 20.10
C ARG A 6 13.32 14.50 18.72
N ILE A 7 12.36 14.86 17.86
CA ILE A 7 12.28 14.41 16.47
C ILE A 7 12.68 15.58 15.59
N PHE A 8 13.64 15.35 14.69
CA PHE A 8 14.11 16.34 13.73
C PHE A 8 13.70 15.91 12.33
N SER A 9 13.25 16.85 11.51
CA SER A 9 12.94 16.62 10.09
C SER A 9 14.21 16.22 9.33
N VAL A 10 14.05 15.50 8.23
CA VAL A 10 15.17 15.10 7.38
C VAL A 10 15.87 16.31 6.77
N GLU A 11 15.10 17.30 6.33
CA GLU A 11 15.65 18.52 5.73
C GLU A 11 16.56 19.27 6.70
N PHE A 12 16.17 19.35 7.97
CA PHE A 12 17.03 19.93 9.00
C PHE A 12 18.32 19.12 9.19
N LYS A 13 18.23 17.78 9.26
CA LYS A 13 19.42 16.92 9.38
C LYS A 13 20.37 17.10 8.18
N LYS A 14 19.82 17.17 6.96
CA LYS A 14 20.58 17.38 5.72
C LYS A 14 21.27 18.74 5.72
N GLN A 15 20.58 19.79 6.16
CA GLN A 15 21.17 21.12 6.28
C GLN A 15 22.37 21.09 7.24
N VAL A 16 22.20 20.56 8.45
CA VAL A 16 23.27 20.50 9.45
C VAL A 16 24.46 19.68 8.94
N VAL A 17 24.22 18.52 8.32
CA VAL A 17 25.30 17.71 7.74
C VAL A 17 26.00 18.46 6.61
N ARG A 18 25.26 19.12 5.72
CA ARG A 18 25.83 19.91 4.62
C ARG A 18 26.74 21.02 5.13
N GLU A 19 26.30 21.80 6.12
CA GLU A 19 27.11 22.88 6.70
C GLU A 19 28.42 22.38 7.34
N VAL A 20 28.39 21.18 7.92
CA VAL A 20 29.58 20.54 8.50
C VAL A 20 30.50 19.98 7.41
N GLU A 21 29.95 19.42 6.34
CA GLU A 21 30.73 18.86 5.23
C GLU A 21 31.34 19.93 4.32
N THR A 22 30.67 21.08 4.13
CA THR A 22 31.21 22.22 3.37
C THR A 22 32.24 23.03 4.16
N GLY A 23 32.43 22.74 5.45
CA GLY A 23 33.38 23.44 6.32
C GLY A 23 32.90 24.82 6.77
N VAL A 24 31.64 25.18 6.54
CA VAL A 24 31.03 26.45 6.99
C VAL A 24 30.92 26.49 8.51
N CYS A 25 30.70 25.35 9.16
CA CYS A 25 30.76 25.22 10.61
C CYS A 25 31.49 23.94 11.01
N GLY A 26 32.40 24.05 11.98
CA GLY A 26 33.00 22.86 12.60
C GLY A 26 31.96 22.03 13.37
N LEU A 27 32.24 20.74 13.59
CA LEU A 27 31.28 19.84 14.26
C LEU A 27 30.90 20.32 15.68
N ALA A 28 31.87 20.86 16.44
CA ALA A 28 31.66 21.44 17.77
C ALA A 28 30.94 22.81 17.73
N GLU A 29 31.05 23.53 16.62
CA GLU A 29 30.37 24.81 16.42
C GLU A 29 28.91 24.58 16.04
N ALA A 30 28.64 23.66 15.10
CA ALA A 30 27.30 23.21 14.75
C ALA A 30 26.56 22.65 15.98
N ALA A 31 27.24 21.85 16.81
CA ALA A 31 26.68 21.35 18.06
C ALA A 31 26.20 22.47 19.01
N ARG A 32 26.98 23.54 19.15
CA ARG A 32 26.61 24.70 19.97
C ARG A 32 25.49 25.52 19.32
N ARG A 33 25.59 25.80 18.02
CA ARG A 33 24.64 26.62 17.26
C ARG A 33 23.23 26.02 17.23
N TYR A 34 23.13 24.70 17.09
CA TYR A 34 21.85 23.99 17.00
C TYR A 34 21.44 23.32 18.32
N GLU A 35 22.20 23.52 19.41
CA GLU A 35 22.00 22.84 20.70
C GLU A 35 21.88 21.32 20.58
N LEU A 36 22.75 20.73 19.77
CA LEU A 36 22.79 19.30 19.49
C LEU A 36 24.02 18.66 20.13
N ALA A 37 23.91 17.39 20.49
CA ALA A 37 25.08 16.61 20.89
C ALA A 37 26.01 16.41 19.66
N PRO A 38 27.33 16.63 19.78
CA PRO A 38 28.28 16.36 18.69
C PRO A 38 28.16 14.94 18.12
N SER A 39 27.93 13.95 18.98
CA SER A 39 27.71 12.55 18.58
C SER A 39 26.48 12.36 17.70
N LEU A 40 25.43 13.15 17.89
CA LEU A 40 24.22 13.08 17.06
C LEU A 40 24.48 13.58 15.64
N ILE A 41 25.25 14.66 15.51
CA ILE A 41 25.67 15.22 14.21
C ILE A 41 26.55 14.21 13.47
N GLN A 42 27.47 13.54 14.19
CA GLN A 42 28.31 12.49 13.63
C GLN A 42 27.47 11.32 13.07
N VAL A 43 26.48 10.85 13.83
CA VAL A 43 25.56 9.79 13.38
C VAL A 43 24.78 10.23 12.13
N TRP A 44 24.38 11.49 12.02
CA TRP A 44 23.69 11.99 10.82
C TRP A 44 24.63 12.06 9.62
N ARG A 45 25.90 12.43 9.83
CA ARG A 45 26.91 12.45 8.79
C ARG A 45 27.19 11.06 8.24
N ASP A 46 27.36 10.08 9.13
CA ASP A 46 27.59 8.69 8.73
C ASP A 46 26.38 8.15 7.95
N LYS A 47 25.16 8.41 8.43
CA LYS A 47 23.93 8.07 7.71
C LYS A 47 23.77 8.78 6.37
N ALA A 48 24.26 10.01 6.24
CA ALA A 48 24.21 10.75 4.98
C ALA A 48 25.15 10.12 3.95
N ARG A 49 26.35 9.70 4.37
CA ARG A 49 27.31 8.96 3.52
C ARG A 49 26.76 7.63 3.04
N ASP A 50 26.01 6.93 3.90
CA ASP A 50 25.36 5.66 3.56
C ASP A 50 24.07 5.85 2.72
N GLY A 51 23.66 7.10 2.43
CA GLY A 51 22.39 7.39 1.75
C GLY A 51 21.14 7.08 2.60
N ALA A 52 21.32 6.74 3.88
CA ALA A 52 20.26 6.30 4.80
C ALA A 52 19.63 7.46 5.60
N LEU A 53 19.93 8.72 5.26
CA LEU A 53 19.32 9.90 5.86
C LEU A 53 17.94 10.18 5.24
N ILE A 54 17.03 9.22 5.37
CA ILE A 54 15.65 9.26 4.89
C ILE A 54 14.67 9.44 6.04
N ASP A 55 13.46 9.90 5.72
CA ASP A 55 12.43 10.04 6.74
C ASP A 55 11.97 8.67 7.15
N ARG A 56 11.90 8.42 8.46
CA ARG A 56 11.43 7.13 8.93
C ARG A 56 9.91 7.21 8.93
N PRO A 57 9.21 6.25 8.31
CA PRO A 57 7.75 6.23 8.34
C PRO A 57 7.28 6.33 9.79
N SER A 58 6.49 7.36 10.07
CA SER A 58 5.83 7.57 11.34
C SER A 58 4.98 6.35 11.69
N THR A 59 4.66 6.18 12.98
CA THR A 59 3.78 5.10 13.42
C THR A 59 2.42 5.14 12.70
N ARG A 60 1.95 6.35 12.38
CA ARG A 60 0.72 6.56 11.62
C ARG A 60 0.85 6.10 10.17
N GLU A 61 1.92 6.47 9.48
CA GLU A 61 2.15 6.04 8.09
C GLU A 61 2.25 4.51 7.99
N LYS A 62 2.91 3.86 8.94
CA LYS A 62 2.95 2.38 8.98
C LYS A 62 1.59 1.75 9.20
N ALA A 63 0.76 2.34 10.05
CA ALA A 63 -0.61 1.88 10.26
C ALA A 63 -1.42 2.02 8.97
N LEU A 64 -1.30 3.16 8.29
CA LEU A 64 -1.95 3.42 7.00
C LEU A 64 -1.45 2.46 5.90
N GLU A 65 -0.15 2.17 5.83
CA GLU A 65 0.40 1.18 4.87
C GLU A 65 -0.18 -0.21 5.10
N LYS A 66 -0.33 -0.63 6.37
CA LYS A 66 -0.93 -1.91 6.73
C LYS A 66 -2.41 -1.96 6.33
N GLU A 67 -3.16 -0.92 6.63
CA GLU A 67 -4.57 -0.81 6.24
C GLU A 67 -4.73 -0.82 4.72
N ASN A 68 -3.90 -0.07 4.00
CA ASN A 68 -3.91 -0.01 2.54
C ASN A 68 -3.66 -1.39 1.91
N ARG A 69 -2.75 -2.19 2.50
CA ARG A 69 -2.51 -3.56 2.06
C ARG A 69 -3.74 -4.45 2.27
N ALA A 70 -4.33 -4.41 3.46
CA ALA A 70 -5.51 -5.20 3.78
C ALA A 70 -6.69 -4.85 2.84
N LEU A 71 -6.90 -3.56 2.57
CA LEU A 71 -7.93 -3.11 1.64
C LEU A 71 -7.67 -3.59 0.21
N LYS A 72 -6.42 -3.54 -0.27
CA LYS A 72 -6.06 -4.04 -1.60
C LYS A 72 -6.31 -5.55 -1.74
N GLU A 73 -6.00 -6.33 -0.72
CA GLU A 73 -6.29 -7.76 -0.68
C GLU A 73 -7.81 -8.02 -0.77
N GLN A 74 -8.61 -7.30 0.03
CA GLN A 74 -10.07 -7.41 0.00
C GLN A 74 -10.67 -7.00 -1.36
N ILE A 75 -10.15 -5.94 -1.99
CA ILE A 75 -10.58 -5.54 -3.34
C ILE A 75 -10.28 -6.65 -4.35
N GLY A 76 -9.10 -7.27 -4.28
CA GLY A 76 -8.74 -8.39 -5.14
C GLY A 76 -9.70 -9.57 -4.99
N GLU A 77 -10.03 -9.94 -3.75
CA GLU A 77 -10.97 -11.01 -3.46
C GLU A 77 -12.38 -10.70 -3.99
N LEU A 78 -12.92 -9.52 -3.71
CA LEU A 78 -14.23 -9.10 -4.20
C LEU A 78 -14.28 -9.05 -5.73
N TYR A 79 -13.21 -8.60 -6.39
CA TYR A 79 -13.14 -8.60 -7.85
C TYR A 79 -13.27 -10.00 -8.44
N MET A 80 -12.59 -10.99 -7.84
CA MET A 80 -12.71 -12.39 -8.24
C MET A 80 -14.12 -12.93 -8.00
N GLN A 81 -14.71 -12.68 -6.82
CA GLN A 81 -16.07 -13.12 -6.49
C GLN A 81 -17.09 -12.54 -7.48
N VAL A 82 -17.01 -11.24 -7.79
CA VAL A 82 -17.87 -10.60 -8.78
C VAL A 82 -17.69 -11.23 -10.16
N GLY A 83 -16.45 -11.55 -10.55
CA GLY A 83 -16.17 -12.25 -11.81
C GLY A 83 -16.85 -13.62 -11.90
N VAL A 84 -16.80 -14.40 -10.83
CA VAL A 84 -17.47 -15.71 -10.73
C VAL A 84 -18.99 -15.53 -10.81
N LEU A 85 -19.56 -14.64 -10.01
CA LEU A 85 -21.01 -14.38 -9.96
C LEU A 85 -21.58 -13.96 -11.32
N LYS A 86 -20.87 -13.09 -12.05
CA LYS A 86 -21.28 -12.68 -13.41
C LYS A 86 -21.28 -13.87 -14.37
N LYS A 87 -20.26 -14.73 -14.32
CA LYS A 87 -20.16 -15.93 -15.17
C LYS A 87 -21.26 -16.93 -14.86
N THR A 88 -21.52 -17.22 -13.59
CA THR A 88 -22.57 -18.17 -13.17
C THR A 88 -23.96 -17.65 -13.53
N ALA A 89 -24.24 -16.36 -13.30
CA ALA A 89 -25.50 -15.74 -13.70
C ALA A 89 -25.71 -15.80 -15.23
N GLY A 90 -24.66 -15.51 -16.01
CA GLY A 90 -24.71 -15.63 -17.47
C GLY A 90 -24.95 -17.08 -17.93
N TYR A 91 -24.31 -18.05 -17.29
CA TYR A 91 -24.51 -19.47 -17.57
C TYR A 91 -25.94 -19.93 -17.25
N ALA A 92 -26.47 -19.58 -16.07
CA ALA A 92 -27.84 -19.89 -15.68
C ALA A 92 -28.88 -19.27 -16.63
N ARG A 93 -28.63 -18.05 -17.12
CA ARG A 93 -29.49 -17.42 -18.14
C ARG A 93 -29.49 -18.21 -19.45
N ARG A 94 -28.31 -18.65 -19.93
CA ARG A 94 -28.19 -19.46 -21.16
C ARG A 94 -28.90 -20.81 -21.03
N LEU A 95 -28.76 -21.48 -19.89
CA LEU A 95 -29.47 -22.74 -19.64
C LEU A 95 -30.98 -22.56 -19.69
N ARG A 96 -31.51 -21.51 -19.06
CA ARG A 96 -32.95 -21.21 -19.11
C ARG A 96 -33.43 -20.96 -20.55
N SER A 97 -32.69 -20.21 -21.36
CA SER A 97 -33.06 -19.96 -22.76
C SER A 97 -32.95 -21.19 -23.65
N ALA A 98 -32.01 -22.12 -23.37
CA ALA A 98 -31.87 -23.36 -24.12
C ALA A 98 -33.04 -24.34 -23.82
N ASN A 99 -33.46 -24.41 -22.56
CA ASN A 99 -34.62 -25.19 -22.13
C ASN A 99 -35.96 -24.57 -22.57
N SER A 100 -35.99 -23.30 -22.99
CA SER A 100 -37.18 -22.68 -23.59
C SER A 100 -37.12 -22.63 -25.13
N SER A 101 -36.07 -23.15 -25.75
CA SER A 101 -35.94 -23.20 -27.21
C SER A 101 -36.69 -24.40 -27.78
N VAL A 102 -37.54 -24.18 -28.78
CA VAL A 102 -38.47 -25.17 -29.38
C VAL A 102 -37.74 -26.36 -30.04
N ILE A 103 -36.44 -26.23 -30.34
CA ILE A 103 -35.65 -27.26 -31.02
C ILE A 103 -34.40 -27.58 -30.16
N THR A 104 -34.62 -28.16 -28.99
CA THR A 104 -33.57 -28.83 -28.22
C THR A 104 -34.02 -30.26 -27.90
N GLY A 105 -33.07 -31.20 -27.79
CA GLY A 105 -33.39 -32.62 -27.59
C GLY A 105 -34.23 -32.92 -26.35
N LEU A 106 -34.26 -32.02 -25.36
CA LEU A 106 -35.11 -32.08 -24.17
C LEU A 106 -36.56 -31.62 -24.42
N ASN A 107 -36.76 -30.58 -25.25
CA ASN A 107 -38.10 -30.07 -25.57
C ASN A 107 -38.82 -30.88 -26.65
N TRP A 108 -38.07 -31.69 -27.41
CA TRP A 108 -38.59 -32.52 -28.49
C TRP A 108 -39.61 -33.58 -28.02
N GLU A 109 -39.39 -34.18 -26.84
CA GLU A 109 -40.33 -35.16 -26.27
C GLU A 109 -41.62 -34.51 -25.79
N GLN A 110 -41.53 -33.27 -25.28
CA GLN A 110 -42.68 -32.50 -24.82
C GLN A 110 -43.56 -32.10 -26.02
N SER A 111 -42.97 -31.60 -27.10
CA SER A 111 -43.72 -31.21 -28.32
C SER A 111 -44.40 -32.39 -29.02
N ARG A 112 -43.89 -33.62 -28.89
CA ARG A 112 -44.56 -34.82 -29.44
C ARG A 112 -45.77 -35.27 -28.62
N LYS A 113 -45.81 -34.98 -27.32
CA LYS A 113 -46.96 -35.33 -26.47
C LYS A 113 -48.17 -34.43 -26.73
N ASP A 114 -47.92 -33.15 -27.01
CA ASP A 114 -48.99 -32.18 -27.28
C ASP A 114 -49.57 -32.29 -28.71
N ALA A 115 -48.96 -33.12 -29.57
CA ALA A 115 -49.37 -33.34 -30.97
C ALA A 115 -50.29 -34.57 -31.17
N LYS A 116 -50.89 -35.11 -30.11
CA LYS A 116 -51.88 -36.21 -30.15
C LYS A 116 -53.17 -35.79 -29.46
#